data_AF-A0A0E3L953-F1
#
_entry.id   AF-A0A0E3L953-F1
#
_cell.length_a   1.000
_cell.length_b   1.000
_cell.length_c   1.000
_cell.angle_alpha   90.00
_cell.angle_beta   90.00
_cell.angle_gamma   90.00
#
_symmetry.space_group_name_H-M   'P 1'
#
loop_
_entity.id
_entity.type
_entity.pdbx_description
1 polymer ?
#
loop_
_entity_poly.entity_id
_entity_poly.type
_entity_poly.pdbx_seq_one_letter_code
_entity_poly.pdbx_strand_id
1 'polypeptide(L)'
;MKPLYLGPTFYYAEYALIDTEGKAKEKVIVDLPFSTIVDFNKSNVSIPVNEEDCLFNNTYLQQQQEMRTQNSNTKWTVLEKEIANSSSYSTSSSSKTISGVPKYGWLCGCSPTASGMVLGYWASHGYSYLITGPDLIRELATTMGTEWPGNGATWPWAIDNGIETVCNNHGYNNFDASNDIYVSWSEVKTEVNADKPFVLSMLNGGTGNGYTQPYGDHSVTFVGYYDGSSDYVYIHDTWDTSNKHYLTFGSWTGAMATWVRP
;
A
#
# COMPACT_ATOMS: atom_id res chain seq x y z
N MET A 1 21.21 -9.83 20.48
CA MET A 1 20.25 -8.80 20.03
C MET A 1 20.00 -9.07 18.55
N LYS A 2 18.78 -9.46 18.17
CA LYS A 2 18.41 -9.59 16.75
C LYS A 2 17.51 -8.39 16.43
N PRO A 3 17.96 -7.40 15.66
CA PRO A 3 17.09 -6.32 15.23
C PRO A 3 16.00 -6.90 14.32
N LEU A 4 14.74 -6.65 14.63
CA LEU A 4 13.62 -6.88 13.71
C LEU A 4 13.42 -5.57 12.95
N TYR A 5 14.03 -5.49 11.77
CA TYR A 5 13.68 -4.44 10.82
C TYR A 5 12.28 -4.79 10.28
N LEU A 6 11.31 -3.86 10.29
CA LEU A 6 9.99 -4.04 9.65
C LEU A 6 9.73 -2.94 8.61
N GLY A 7 10.77 -2.23 8.22
CA GLY A 7 10.70 -1.07 7.34
C GLY A 7 11.23 0.20 7.99
N PRO A 8 11.34 1.30 7.22
CA PRO A 8 12.12 2.48 7.59
C PRO A 8 11.43 3.46 8.57
N THR A 9 10.18 3.21 8.98
CA THR A 9 9.53 3.90 10.12
C THR A 9 9.51 3.07 11.40
N PHE A 10 10.02 1.83 11.38
CA PHE A 10 9.80 0.86 12.45
C PHE A 10 11.11 0.15 12.80
N TYR A 11 11.85 0.74 13.72
CA TYR A 11 12.99 0.07 14.34
C TYR A 11 12.45 -0.64 15.58
N TYR A 12 12.08 -1.91 15.48
CA TYR A 12 11.66 -2.66 16.66
C TYR A 12 12.85 -3.38 17.31
N ALA A 13 13.04 -3.15 18.60
CA ALA A 13 13.98 -3.92 19.40
C ALA A 13 13.22 -4.81 20.39
N GLU A 14 13.49 -6.10 20.35
CA GLU A 14 13.02 -7.06 21.35
C GLU A 14 13.94 -6.99 22.58
N TYR A 15 13.38 -6.65 23.73
CA TYR A 15 14.06 -6.68 25.02
C TYR A 15 13.51 -7.82 25.86
N ALA A 16 14.39 -8.71 26.31
CA ALA A 16 14.06 -9.63 27.38
C ALA A 16 14.03 -8.85 28.70
N LEU A 17 12.87 -8.77 29.34
CA LEU A 17 12.75 -8.27 30.69
C LEU A 17 13.32 -9.31 31.63
N ILE A 18 14.36 -8.90 32.35
CA ILE A 18 15.09 -9.72 33.30
C ILE A 18 14.57 -9.36 34.69
N ASP A 19 14.19 -10.36 35.49
CA ASP A 19 13.82 -10.12 36.88
C ASP A 19 15.04 -9.77 37.73
N THR A 20 14.80 -9.41 38.99
CA THR A 20 15.84 -9.02 39.96
C THR A 20 16.85 -10.13 40.25
N GLU A 21 16.59 -11.36 39.81
CA GLU A 21 17.45 -12.53 39.96
C GLU A 21 18.20 -12.89 38.67
N GLY A 22 18.07 -12.09 37.61
CA GLY A 22 18.78 -12.32 36.35
C GLY A 22 18.08 -13.31 35.40
N LYS A 23 16.83 -13.71 35.68
CA LYS A 23 16.06 -14.60 34.80
C LYS A 23 15.16 -13.81 33.85
N ALA A 24 15.20 -14.15 32.56
CA ALA A 24 14.29 -13.60 31.56
C ALA A 24 12.86 -14.09 31.84
N LYS A 25 11.93 -13.17 32.12
CA LYS A 25 10.53 -13.47 32.41
C LYS A 25 9.57 -13.17 31.25
N GLU A 26 9.84 -12.11 30.50
CA GLU A 26 8.91 -11.59 29.49
C GLU A 26 9.70 -10.91 28.38
N LYS A 27 9.14 -10.83 27.17
CA LYS A 27 9.74 -10.12 26.04
C LYS A 27 8.86 -8.94 25.71
N VAL A 28 9.46 -7.76 25.58
CA VAL A 28 8.77 -6.55 25.13
C VAL A 28 9.36 -6.08 23.81
N ILE A 29 8.51 -5.60 22.92
CA ILE A 29 8.92 -5.03 21.65
C ILE A 29 8.81 -3.51 21.76
N VAL A 30 9.89 -2.81 21.46
CA VAL A 30 9.99 -1.35 21.59
C VAL A 30 10.14 -0.73 20.21
N ASP A 31 9.28 0.21 19.88
CA ASP A 31 9.42 1.07 18.70
C ASP A 31 10.49 2.13 18.97
N LEU A 32 11.69 1.94 18.44
CA LEU A 32 12.85 2.78 18.73
C LEU A 32 12.71 4.24 18.25
N PRO A 33 12.06 4.59 17.12
CA PRO A 33 11.84 5.98 16.71
C PRO A 33 10.87 6.72 17.64
N PHE A 34 9.91 6.02 18.24
CA PHE A 34 8.89 6.62 19.11
C PHE A 34 9.11 6.35 20.60
N SER A 35 10.10 5.51 20.95
CA SER A 35 10.42 5.07 22.32
C SER A 35 9.21 4.51 23.08
N THR A 36 8.31 3.81 22.38
CA THR A 36 7.09 3.23 22.95
C THR A 36 7.17 1.71 23.00
N ILE A 37 6.64 1.11 24.07
CA ILE A 37 6.40 -0.33 24.12
C ILE A 37 5.16 -0.61 23.26
N VAL A 38 5.31 -1.49 22.27
CA VAL A 38 4.23 -1.90 21.39
C VAL A 38 3.70 -3.24 21.87
N ASP A 39 2.44 -3.25 22.28
CA ASP A 39 1.69 -4.46 22.57
C ASP A 39 0.86 -4.81 21.33
N PHE A 40 1.37 -5.72 20.52
CA PHE A 40 0.69 -6.18 19.30
C PHE A 40 -0.60 -6.95 19.59
N ASN A 41 -0.85 -7.37 20.85
CA ASN A 41 -2.10 -8.01 21.26
C ASN A 41 -3.16 -6.97 21.69
N LYS A 42 -2.75 -5.72 21.94
CA LYS A 42 -3.67 -4.59 22.13
C LYS A 42 -3.99 -3.97 20.77
N SER A 43 -4.92 -4.61 20.08
CA SER A 43 -5.72 -3.92 19.06
C SER A 43 -6.45 -2.75 19.75
N ASN A 44 -6.10 -1.52 19.40
CA ASN A 44 -6.93 -0.34 19.70
C ASN A 44 -8.09 -0.19 18.69
N VAL A 45 -8.30 -1.18 17.83
CA VAL A 45 -9.40 -1.21 16.87
C VAL A 45 -10.61 -1.82 17.59
N SER A 46 -11.59 -1.00 17.93
CA SER A 46 -12.93 -1.50 18.19
C SER A 46 -13.51 -1.98 16.86
N ILE A 47 -13.26 -3.24 16.52
CA ILE A 47 -13.92 -3.90 15.39
C ILE A 47 -15.39 -4.04 15.78
N PRO A 48 -16.35 -3.50 14.99
CA PRO A 48 -17.76 -3.78 15.21
C PRO A 48 -17.98 -5.30 15.24
N VAL A 49 -18.62 -5.78 16.29
CA VAL A 49 -18.68 -7.19 16.72
C VAL A 49 -19.41 -8.11 15.71
N ASN A 50 -19.89 -7.59 14.59
CA ASN A 50 -20.74 -8.30 13.66
C ASN A 50 -20.20 -8.18 12.23
N GLU A 51 -19.18 -8.96 11.89
CA GLU A 51 -18.93 -9.48 10.54
C GLU A 51 -17.64 -10.31 10.59
N GLU A 52 -17.80 -11.64 10.54
CA GLU A 52 -16.69 -12.60 10.42
C GLU A 52 -15.88 -12.44 9.11
N ASP A 53 -16.25 -11.49 8.24
CA ASP A 53 -15.75 -11.30 6.87
C ASP A 53 -15.01 -9.97 6.64
N CYS A 54 -14.52 -9.28 7.69
CA CYS A 54 -13.64 -8.14 7.46
C CYS A 54 -12.26 -8.60 6.96
N LEU A 55 -11.91 -8.21 5.72
CA LEU A 55 -10.65 -8.55 5.04
C LEU A 55 -9.39 -8.17 5.85
N PHE A 56 -9.51 -7.18 6.74
CA PHE A 56 -8.48 -6.73 7.67
C PHE A 56 -8.64 -7.36 9.07
N ASN A 57 -9.00 -8.63 9.15
CA ASN A 57 -9.07 -9.36 10.42
C ASN A 57 -7.68 -9.62 11.03
N ASN A 58 -7.64 -10.13 12.25
CA ASN A 58 -6.39 -10.37 12.99
C ASN A 58 -5.41 -11.30 12.22
N THR A 59 -5.93 -12.31 11.52
CA THR A 59 -5.10 -13.25 10.74
C THR A 59 -4.41 -12.55 9.57
N TYR A 60 -5.15 -11.70 8.84
CA TYR A 60 -4.60 -10.88 7.77
C TYR A 60 -3.48 -9.95 8.28
N LEU A 61 -3.74 -9.25 9.39
CA LEU A 61 -2.77 -8.31 9.97
C LEU A 61 -1.49 -9.04 10.40
N GLN A 62 -1.64 -10.25 10.94
CA GLN A 62 -0.52 -11.12 11.29
C GLN A 62 0.29 -11.53 10.05
N GLN A 63 -0.35 -11.92 8.96
CA GLN A 63 0.36 -12.30 7.73
C GLN A 63 1.10 -11.12 7.09
N GLN A 64 0.51 -9.92 7.09
CA GLN A 64 1.19 -8.69 6.67
C GLN A 64 2.44 -8.42 7.52
N GLN A 65 2.38 -8.70 8.83
CA GLN A 65 3.53 -8.60 9.72
C GLN A 65 4.61 -9.66 9.42
N GLU A 66 4.23 -10.90 9.11
CA GLU A 66 5.15 -11.97 8.72
C GLU A 66 5.90 -11.63 7.42
N MET A 67 5.20 -11.12 6.40
CA MET A 67 5.83 -10.69 5.14
C MET A 67 6.80 -9.53 5.35
N ARG A 68 6.42 -8.51 6.15
CA ARG A 68 7.34 -7.41 6.52
C ARG A 68 8.59 -7.95 7.21
N THR A 69 8.44 -8.94 8.08
CA THR A 69 9.56 -9.60 8.76
C THR A 69 10.47 -10.35 7.78
N GLN A 70 9.89 -11.11 6.85
CA GLN A 70 10.64 -11.85 5.84
C GLN A 70 11.41 -10.93 4.88
N ASN A 71 10.77 -9.87 4.38
CA ASN A 71 11.38 -8.90 3.49
C ASN A 71 12.59 -8.22 4.17
N SER A 72 12.42 -7.83 5.41
CA SER A 72 13.48 -7.23 6.20
C SER A 72 14.65 -8.17 6.50
N ASN A 73 14.35 -9.43 6.86
CA ASN A 73 15.39 -10.44 7.06
C ASN A 73 16.17 -10.70 5.76
N THR A 74 15.49 -10.67 4.61
CA THR A 74 16.13 -10.81 3.29
C THR A 74 17.07 -9.65 3.03
N LYS A 75 16.64 -8.40 3.25
CA LYS A 75 17.50 -7.22 3.13
C LYS A 75 18.70 -7.26 4.07
N TRP A 76 18.47 -7.67 5.33
CA TRP A 76 19.54 -7.81 6.31
C TRP A 76 20.58 -8.86 5.91
N THR A 77 20.12 -10.01 5.39
CA THR A 77 21.01 -11.08 4.90
C THR A 77 21.87 -10.61 3.73
N VAL A 78 21.29 -9.84 2.80
CA VAL A 78 22.03 -9.22 1.69
C VAL A 78 23.10 -8.28 2.25
N LEU A 79 22.73 -7.41 3.19
CA LEU A 79 23.66 -6.48 3.83
C LEU A 79 24.79 -7.19 4.57
N GLU A 80 24.50 -8.25 5.33
CA GLU A 80 25.52 -9.07 6.03
C GLU A 80 26.50 -9.70 5.03
N LYS A 81 25.99 -10.23 3.92
CA LYS A 81 26.81 -10.81 2.85
C LYS A 81 27.69 -9.77 2.16
N GLU A 82 27.20 -8.56 2.00
CA GLU A 82 27.94 -7.43 1.43
C GLU A 82 29.01 -6.90 2.39
N ILE A 83 28.71 -6.78 3.70
CA ILE A 83 29.70 -6.37 4.72
C ILE A 83 30.82 -7.40 4.85
N ALA A 84 30.50 -8.70 4.77
CA ALA A 84 31.49 -9.77 4.86
C ALA A 84 32.46 -9.81 3.67
N ASN A 85 32.04 -9.32 2.50
CA ASN A 85 32.87 -9.20 1.31
C ASN A 85 33.38 -7.75 1.22
N SER A 86 34.57 -7.47 1.75
CA SER A 86 35.18 -6.13 1.92
C SER A 86 35.46 -5.31 0.64
N SER A 87 34.58 -5.37 -0.36
CA SER A 87 34.54 -4.56 -1.56
C SER A 87 33.54 -3.42 -1.39
N SER A 88 33.91 -2.24 -1.87
CA SER A 88 33.13 -1.00 -1.91
C SER A 88 31.62 -1.20 -2.01
N TYR A 89 30.90 -0.68 -1.02
CA TYR A 89 29.44 -0.54 -1.00
C TYR A 89 28.95 0.13 -2.28
N SER A 90 28.42 -0.67 -3.21
CA SER A 90 27.72 -0.15 -4.38
C SER A 90 26.23 -0.32 -4.12
N THR A 91 25.59 0.71 -3.55
CA THR A 91 24.13 0.79 -3.53
C THR A 91 23.64 0.93 -4.96
N SER A 92 23.31 -0.19 -5.59
CA SER A 92 22.48 -0.14 -6.79
C SER A 92 21.07 0.27 -6.35
N SER A 93 20.75 1.55 -6.50
CA SER A 93 19.36 1.99 -6.44
C SER A 93 18.76 1.91 -7.84
N SER A 94 17.46 1.63 -7.89
CA SER A 94 16.69 1.70 -9.14
C SER A 94 15.40 2.44 -8.88
N SER A 95 14.87 3.11 -9.89
CA SER A 95 13.56 3.74 -9.81
C SER A 95 12.85 3.63 -11.14
N LYS A 96 11.53 3.56 -11.08
CA LYS A 96 10.68 3.62 -12.27
C LYS A 96 9.43 4.42 -11.93
N THR A 97 8.98 5.23 -12.88
CA THR A 97 7.69 5.93 -12.82
C THR A 97 6.95 5.62 -14.10
N ILE A 98 5.68 5.28 -13.99
CA ILE A 98 4.76 5.09 -15.11
C ILE A 98 4.34 6.49 -15.57
N SER A 99 4.73 6.86 -16.79
CA SER A 99 4.32 8.13 -17.39
C SER A 99 2.91 8.04 -17.95
N GLY A 100 2.17 9.15 -17.95
CA GLY A 100 0.86 9.24 -18.59
C GLY A 100 -0.33 8.82 -17.70
N VAL A 101 -0.09 8.47 -16.44
CA VAL A 101 -1.17 8.31 -15.46
C VAL A 101 -1.75 9.70 -15.13
N PRO A 102 -3.05 9.95 -15.37
CA PRO A 102 -3.65 11.24 -15.07
C PRO A 102 -3.78 11.46 -13.56
N LYS A 103 -3.79 12.72 -13.13
CA LYS A 103 -3.97 13.12 -11.74
C LYS A 103 -5.35 13.72 -11.53
N TYR A 104 -6.30 12.92 -11.11
CA TYR A 104 -7.64 13.41 -10.81
C TYR A 104 -7.74 13.92 -9.37
N GLY A 105 -8.47 15.03 -9.19
CA GLY A 105 -8.83 15.49 -7.86
C GLY A 105 -9.97 14.64 -7.30
N TRP A 106 -10.01 14.50 -5.98
CA TRP A 106 -11.07 13.82 -5.24
C TRP A 106 -12.45 14.34 -5.65
N LEU A 107 -13.39 13.42 -5.94
CA LEU A 107 -14.74 13.77 -6.36
C LEU A 107 -15.84 13.06 -5.56
N CYS A 108 -15.90 11.73 -5.62
CA CYS A 108 -16.97 10.92 -4.98
C CYS A 108 -16.45 10.00 -3.87
N GLY A 109 -15.14 9.93 -3.69
CA GLY A 109 -14.47 8.96 -2.82
C GLY A 109 -13.03 8.73 -3.29
N CYS A 110 -12.16 8.28 -2.38
CA CYS A 110 -10.75 8.03 -2.71
C CYS A 110 -10.59 6.85 -3.68
N SER A 111 -11.29 5.73 -3.43
CA SER A 111 -11.25 4.53 -4.26
C SER A 111 -11.72 4.75 -5.72
N PRO A 112 -12.90 5.34 -5.99
CA PRO A 112 -13.31 5.59 -7.37
C PRO A 112 -12.42 6.65 -8.06
N THR A 113 -11.89 7.63 -7.31
CA THR A 113 -10.97 8.62 -7.88
C THR A 113 -9.65 7.98 -8.29
N ALA A 114 -9.03 7.16 -7.42
CA ALA A 114 -7.79 6.45 -7.71
C ALA A 114 -7.96 5.45 -8.86
N SER A 115 -9.05 4.67 -8.84
CA SER A 115 -9.38 3.75 -9.94
C SER A 115 -9.60 4.49 -11.26
N GLY A 116 -10.18 5.70 -11.20
CA GLY A 116 -10.31 6.58 -12.35
C GLY A 116 -8.96 6.95 -12.96
N MET A 117 -7.93 7.17 -12.16
CA MET A 117 -6.59 7.46 -12.68
C MET A 117 -5.98 6.23 -13.38
N VAL A 118 -6.17 5.03 -12.83
CA VAL A 118 -5.74 3.78 -13.48
C VAL A 118 -6.44 3.57 -14.82
N LEU A 119 -7.77 3.69 -14.88
CA LEU A 119 -8.50 3.54 -16.14
C LEU A 119 -8.25 4.70 -17.12
N GLY A 120 -8.00 5.91 -16.62
CA GLY A 120 -7.57 7.04 -17.45
C GLY A 120 -6.21 6.82 -18.10
N TYR A 121 -5.29 6.12 -17.43
CA TYR A 121 -4.06 5.65 -18.05
C TYR A 121 -4.38 4.71 -19.23
N TRP A 122 -5.16 3.65 -18.99
CA TRP A 122 -5.51 2.68 -20.04
C TRP A 122 -6.28 3.31 -21.21
N ALA A 123 -7.13 4.31 -20.95
CA ALA A 123 -7.84 5.07 -21.98
C ALA A 123 -6.89 5.71 -23.01
N SER A 124 -5.71 6.14 -22.56
CA SER A 124 -4.64 6.68 -23.43
C SER A 124 -3.66 5.62 -23.95
N HIS A 125 -3.81 4.36 -23.55
CA HIS A 125 -2.91 3.24 -23.86
C HIS A 125 -3.65 2.06 -24.51
N GLY A 126 -4.48 2.36 -25.52
CA GLY A 126 -5.15 1.35 -26.35
C GLY A 126 -6.62 1.10 -26.03
N TYR A 127 -7.14 1.68 -24.94
CA TYR A 127 -8.53 1.47 -24.49
C TYR A 127 -9.38 2.74 -24.63
N SER A 128 -9.34 3.37 -25.81
CA SER A 128 -9.91 4.70 -26.07
C SER A 128 -11.43 4.84 -25.94
N TYR A 129 -12.17 3.74 -25.78
CA TYR A 129 -13.62 3.78 -25.50
C TYR A 129 -13.93 4.00 -24.02
N LEU A 130 -12.94 3.87 -23.13
CA LEU A 130 -13.10 4.28 -21.73
C LEU A 130 -13.32 5.80 -21.67
N ILE A 131 -14.38 6.21 -20.97
CA ILE A 131 -14.56 7.60 -20.57
C ILE A 131 -13.46 8.01 -19.57
N THR A 132 -13.22 9.31 -19.40
CA THR A 132 -12.14 9.83 -18.53
C THR A 132 -12.65 10.96 -17.64
N GLY A 133 -11.84 11.36 -16.65
CA GLY A 133 -12.15 12.49 -15.77
C GLY A 133 -13.36 12.27 -14.86
N PRO A 134 -14.13 13.33 -14.54
CA PRO A 134 -15.21 13.27 -13.55
C PRO A 134 -16.31 12.24 -13.83
N ASP A 135 -16.65 12.00 -15.10
CA ASP A 135 -17.73 11.06 -15.45
C ASP A 135 -17.31 9.61 -15.22
N LEU A 136 -16.05 9.28 -15.53
CA LEU A 136 -15.45 7.99 -15.17
C LEU A 136 -15.50 7.75 -13.65
N ILE A 137 -15.13 8.76 -12.86
CA ILE A 137 -15.11 8.64 -11.39
C ILE A 137 -16.50 8.40 -10.83
N ARG A 138 -17.53 9.04 -11.39
CA ARG A 138 -18.94 8.83 -10.97
C ARG A 138 -19.45 7.45 -11.34
N GLU A 139 -19.09 6.96 -12.52
CA GLU A 139 -19.45 5.61 -12.93
C GLU A 139 -18.79 4.58 -12.00
N LEU A 140 -17.49 4.73 -11.74
CA LEU A 140 -16.76 3.88 -10.78
C LEU A 140 -17.35 3.96 -9.37
N ALA A 141 -17.77 5.14 -8.90
CA ALA A 141 -18.42 5.27 -7.60
C ALA A 141 -19.73 4.47 -7.55
N THR A 142 -20.48 4.45 -8.65
CA THR A 142 -21.72 3.68 -8.76
C THR A 142 -21.45 2.17 -8.79
N THR A 143 -20.50 1.72 -9.61
CA THR A 143 -20.19 0.28 -9.76
C THR A 143 -19.48 -0.31 -8.55
N MET A 144 -18.73 0.49 -7.79
CA MET A 144 -18.08 0.07 -6.53
C MET A 144 -19.01 0.13 -5.33
N GLY A 145 -20.25 0.62 -5.48
CA GLY A 145 -21.15 0.84 -4.35
C GLY A 145 -20.61 1.87 -3.35
N THR A 146 -19.84 2.85 -3.83
CA THR A 146 -19.34 3.94 -3.00
C THR A 146 -20.53 4.68 -2.37
N GLU A 147 -20.41 4.99 -1.08
CA GLU A 147 -21.44 5.75 -0.36
C GLU A 147 -21.47 7.21 -0.85
N TRP A 148 -22.14 7.44 -1.98
CA TRP A 148 -22.25 8.74 -2.65
C TRP A 148 -23.66 9.01 -3.20
N PRO A 149 -24.29 10.16 -2.86
CA PRO A 149 -23.80 11.20 -1.97
C PRO A 149 -23.79 10.74 -0.51
N GLY A 150 -22.66 10.89 0.17
CA GLY A 150 -22.41 10.35 1.51
C GLY A 150 -20.99 10.67 1.97
N ASN A 151 -20.39 9.81 2.79
CA ASN A 151 -19.00 9.97 3.24
C ASN A 151 -17.95 9.62 2.16
N GLY A 152 -18.35 9.06 1.01
CA GLY A 152 -17.45 8.64 -0.06
C GLY A 152 -16.64 7.37 0.25
N ALA A 153 -17.04 6.61 1.27
CA ALA A 153 -16.42 5.34 1.63
C ALA A 153 -16.71 4.28 0.57
N THR A 154 -15.72 3.45 0.30
CA THR A 154 -15.81 2.32 -0.61
C THR A 154 -15.12 1.14 0.04
N TRP A 155 -15.79 0.00 0.09
CA TRP A 155 -15.15 -1.22 0.57
C TRP A 155 -14.07 -1.67 -0.41
N PRO A 156 -12.84 -1.98 0.06
CA PRO A 156 -11.74 -2.31 -0.85
C PRO A 156 -12.07 -3.48 -1.80
N TRP A 157 -12.75 -4.52 -1.31
CA TRP A 157 -13.13 -5.69 -2.14
C TRP A 157 -14.13 -5.37 -3.27
N ALA A 158 -14.75 -4.19 -3.29
CA ALA A 158 -15.65 -3.77 -4.35
C ALA A 158 -14.91 -3.09 -5.51
N ILE A 159 -13.63 -2.75 -5.34
CA ILE A 159 -12.85 -1.97 -6.31
C ILE A 159 -12.62 -2.75 -7.60
N ASP A 160 -12.21 -4.02 -7.53
CA ASP A 160 -11.95 -4.88 -8.69
C ASP A 160 -13.22 -5.07 -9.55
N ASN A 161 -14.30 -5.55 -8.93
CA ASN A 161 -15.60 -5.74 -9.57
C ASN A 161 -16.13 -4.44 -10.17
N GLY A 162 -15.94 -3.32 -9.47
CA GLY A 162 -16.33 -2.00 -9.94
C GLY A 162 -15.55 -1.56 -11.19
N ILE A 163 -14.24 -1.83 -11.23
CA ILE A 163 -13.37 -1.56 -12.39
C ILE A 163 -13.77 -2.43 -13.58
N GLU A 164 -13.95 -3.74 -13.39
CA GLU A 164 -14.34 -4.65 -14.47
C GLU A 164 -15.72 -4.29 -15.02
N THR A 165 -16.67 -3.92 -14.16
CA THR A 165 -18.01 -3.49 -14.60
C THR A 165 -17.93 -2.26 -15.50
N VAL A 166 -17.13 -1.25 -15.12
CA VAL A 166 -16.93 -0.07 -15.99
C VAL A 166 -16.27 -0.46 -17.30
N CYS A 167 -15.21 -1.28 -17.29
CA CYS A 167 -14.56 -1.72 -18.52
C CYS A 167 -15.54 -2.46 -19.45
N ASN A 168 -16.36 -3.36 -18.89
CA ASN A 168 -17.41 -4.07 -19.62
C ASN A 168 -18.46 -3.14 -20.22
N ASN A 169 -18.91 -2.11 -19.48
CA ASN A 169 -19.87 -1.11 -19.97
C ASN A 169 -19.34 -0.34 -21.19
N HIS A 170 -18.02 -0.16 -21.28
CA HIS A 170 -17.34 0.51 -22.40
C HIS A 170 -16.80 -0.48 -23.45
N GLY A 171 -17.21 -1.75 -23.40
CA GLY A 171 -16.93 -2.75 -24.43
C GLY A 171 -15.60 -3.50 -24.27
N TYR A 172 -14.95 -3.41 -23.11
CA TYR A 172 -13.70 -4.11 -22.80
C TYR A 172 -13.92 -5.20 -21.76
N ASN A 173 -14.08 -6.43 -22.25
CA ASN A 173 -14.31 -7.64 -21.44
C ASN A 173 -13.04 -8.45 -21.14
N ASN A 174 -11.88 -7.89 -21.46
CA ASN A 174 -10.57 -8.51 -21.27
C ASN A 174 -9.82 -7.97 -20.05
N PHE A 175 -10.35 -6.97 -19.35
CA PHE A 175 -9.77 -6.51 -18.09
C PHE A 175 -9.98 -7.56 -17.00
N ASP A 176 -8.86 -8.00 -16.42
CA ASP A 176 -8.74 -8.76 -15.18
C ASP A 176 -8.33 -7.77 -14.08
N ALA A 177 -9.30 -7.37 -13.26
CA ALA A 177 -9.01 -6.63 -12.04
C ALA A 177 -9.04 -7.62 -10.86
N SER A 178 -7.98 -7.62 -10.05
CA SER A 178 -7.87 -8.54 -8.93
C SER A 178 -7.38 -7.85 -7.67
N ASN A 179 -8.14 -8.03 -6.60
CA ASN A 179 -7.73 -7.61 -5.27
C ASN A 179 -6.72 -8.59 -4.68
N ASP A 180 -5.62 -8.03 -4.22
CA ASP A 180 -4.53 -8.74 -3.59
C ASP A 180 -4.24 -8.13 -2.22
N ILE A 181 -4.59 -8.90 -1.22
CA ILE A 181 -4.41 -8.56 0.19
C ILE A 181 -2.92 -8.70 0.59
N TYR A 182 -2.08 -9.29 -0.26
CA TYR A 182 -0.65 -9.48 -0.03
C TYR A 182 0.18 -8.60 -0.97
N VAL A 183 0.34 -7.33 -0.62
CA VAL A 183 1.18 -6.43 -1.41
C VAL A 183 2.67 -6.71 -1.18
N SER A 184 3.29 -7.55 -2.02
CA SER A 184 4.74 -7.80 -1.97
C SER A 184 5.53 -6.79 -2.80
N TRP A 185 6.77 -6.50 -2.38
CA TRP A 185 7.67 -5.61 -3.13
C TRP A 185 8.02 -6.16 -4.51
N SER A 186 8.07 -7.49 -4.65
CA SER A 186 8.38 -8.15 -5.93
C SER A 186 7.27 -7.96 -6.95
N GLU A 187 6.01 -8.07 -6.53
CA GLU A 187 4.84 -7.85 -7.39
C GLU A 187 4.72 -6.39 -7.80
N VAL A 188 4.90 -5.47 -6.84
CA VAL A 188 4.96 -4.03 -7.12
C VAL A 188 5.97 -3.71 -8.22
N LYS A 189 7.20 -4.24 -8.10
CA LYS A 189 8.22 -4.04 -9.14
C LYS A 189 7.83 -4.69 -10.46
N THR A 190 7.21 -5.85 -10.45
CA THR A 190 6.76 -6.55 -11.66
C THR A 190 5.70 -5.75 -12.42
N GLU A 191 4.70 -5.24 -11.71
CA GLU A 191 3.61 -4.44 -12.27
C GLU A 191 4.13 -3.11 -12.84
N VAL A 192 4.92 -2.37 -12.06
CA VAL A 192 5.49 -1.10 -12.51
C VAL A 192 6.46 -1.28 -13.67
N ASN A 193 7.29 -2.33 -13.66
CA ASN A 193 8.19 -2.62 -14.78
C ASN A 193 7.45 -3.01 -16.05
N ALA A 194 6.22 -3.50 -15.95
CA ALA A 194 5.33 -3.73 -17.07
C ALA A 194 4.41 -2.53 -17.40
N ASP A 195 4.66 -1.35 -16.83
CA ASP A 195 3.90 -0.11 -17.03
C ASP A 195 2.41 -0.25 -16.67
N LYS A 196 2.12 -1.04 -15.63
CA LYS A 196 0.76 -1.24 -15.12
C LYS A 196 0.55 -0.48 -13.81
N PRO A 197 -0.15 0.68 -13.83
CA PRO A 197 -0.56 1.34 -12.61
C PRO A 197 -1.71 0.56 -11.95
N PHE A 198 -1.83 0.67 -10.63
CA PHE A 198 -2.81 -0.07 -9.85
C PHE A 198 -3.32 0.78 -8.68
N VAL A 199 -4.40 0.34 -8.04
CA VAL A 199 -4.94 1.02 -6.84
C VAL A 199 -4.30 0.43 -5.60
N LEU A 200 -3.86 1.27 -4.67
CA LEU A 200 -3.38 0.86 -3.35
C LEU A 200 -4.34 1.40 -2.30
N SER A 201 -5.08 0.51 -1.64
CA SER A 201 -5.91 0.82 -0.48
C SER A 201 -5.13 0.54 0.80
N MET A 202 -4.98 1.54 1.65
CA MET A 202 -4.21 1.45 2.89
C MET A 202 -5.13 1.56 4.10
N LEU A 203 -4.85 0.73 5.11
CA LEU A 203 -5.36 0.85 6.47
C LEU A 203 -4.28 1.51 7.33
N ASN A 204 -4.59 2.65 7.94
CA ASN A 204 -3.65 3.46 8.71
C ASN A 204 -2.34 3.77 7.93
N GLY A 205 -2.47 4.26 6.70
CA GLY A 205 -1.35 4.72 5.88
C GLY A 205 -0.57 5.85 6.58
N GLY A 206 0.75 5.75 6.54
CA GLY A 206 1.68 6.69 7.16
C GLY A 206 1.73 8.05 6.47
N THR A 207 2.68 8.89 6.86
CA THR A 207 2.83 10.25 6.32
C THR A 207 3.69 10.25 5.06
N GLY A 208 3.10 10.63 3.93
CA GLY A 208 3.83 10.85 2.68
C GLY A 208 4.59 12.18 2.65
N ASN A 209 5.48 12.36 1.68
CA ASN A 209 6.17 13.65 1.54
C ASN A 209 5.18 14.78 1.23
N GLY A 210 5.48 15.97 1.77
CA GLY A 210 4.62 17.15 1.61
C GLY A 210 3.46 17.21 2.62
N TYR A 211 3.27 16.17 3.44
CA TYR A 211 2.26 16.13 4.48
C TYR A 211 2.87 16.12 5.88
N THR A 212 2.12 16.66 6.84
CA THR A 212 2.43 16.61 8.28
C THR A 212 1.56 15.60 9.02
N GLN A 213 0.50 15.09 8.37
CA GLN A 213 -0.45 14.12 8.91
C GLN A 213 -0.40 12.82 8.09
N PRO A 214 -0.69 11.67 8.73
CA PRO A 214 -0.76 10.39 8.03
C PRO A 214 -1.93 10.35 7.04
N TYR A 215 -1.81 9.52 6.00
CA TYR A 215 -2.92 9.25 5.07
C TYR A 215 -4.12 8.58 5.74
N GLY A 216 -3.89 7.77 6.79
CA GLY A 216 -4.96 7.02 7.45
C GLY A 216 -5.58 5.98 6.51
N ASP A 217 -6.89 5.79 6.60
CA ASP A 217 -7.61 4.86 5.73
C ASP A 217 -7.90 5.53 4.39
N HIS A 218 -7.18 5.13 3.35
CA HIS A 218 -7.18 5.86 2.07
C HIS A 218 -6.79 4.99 0.88
N SER A 219 -7.38 5.27 -0.28
CA SER A 219 -7.01 4.65 -1.56
C SER A 219 -6.29 5.65 -2.44
N VAL A 220 -5.16 5.24 -3.00
CA VAL A 220 -4.30 6.04 -3.88
C VAL A 220 -3.98 5.26 -5.15
N THR A 221 -3.53 5.96 -6.20
CA THR A 221 -3.02 5.30 -7.41
C THR A 221 -1.53 5.10 -7.28
N PHE A 222 -1.06 3.87 -7.45
CA PHE A 222 0.35 3.55 -7.48
C PHE A 222 0.91 3.77 -8.89
N VAL A 223 1.98 4.57 -8.99
CA VAL A 223 2.53 5.01 -10.29
C VAL A 223 4.03 4.81 -10.42
N GLY A 224 4.70 4.24 -9.43
CA GLY A 224 6.14 4.03 -9.53
C GLY A 224 6.82 3.67 -8.22
N TYR A 225 8.11 3.45 -8.26
CA TYR A 225 8.88 3.09 -7.09
C TYR A 225 10.30 3.69 -7.12
N TYR A 226 10.89 3.74 -5.93
CA TYR A 226 12.33 3.84 -5.69
C TYR A 226 12.76 2.65 -4.84
N ASP A 227 13.69 1.85 -5.35
CA ASP A 227 14.30 0.67 -4.72
C ASP A 227 15.72 1.06 -4.33
N GLY A 228 15.99 1.14 -3.03
CA GLY A 228 17.26 1.64 -2.52
C GLY A 228 17.45 1.32 -1.05
N SER A 229 18.15 2.18 -0.30
CA SER A 229 18.33 2.00 1.15
C SER A 229 17.00 2.00 1.91
N SER A 230 16.05 2.79 1.42
CA SER A 230 14.64 2.77 1.81
C SER A 230 13.81 2.64 0.54
N ASP A 231 12.80 1.77 0.58
CA ASP A 231 11.89 1.56 -0.53
C ASP A 231 10.77 2.59 -0.45
N TYR A 232 10.54 3.31 -1.55
CA TYR A 232 9.44 4.25 -1.67
C TYR A 232 8.52 3.89 -2.81
N VAL A 233 7.24 4.14 -2.61
CA VAL A 233 6.20 4.08 -3.63
C VAL A 233 5.92 5.49 -4.10
N TYR A 234 5.71 5.68 -5.40
CA TYR A 234 5.23 6.94 -5.98
C TYR A 234 3.73 6.81 -6.18
N ILE A 235 2.98 7.82 -5.72
CA ILE A 235 1.52 7.76 -5.69
C ILE A 235 0.87 9.02 -6.27
N HIS A 236 -0.37 8.88 -6.70
CA HIS A 236 -1.32 9.96 -6.88
C HIS A 236 -2.43 9.78 -5.84
N ASP A 237 -2.56 10.74 -4.94
CA ASP A 237 -3.25 10.55 -3.66
C ASP A 237 -4.66 11.15 -3.60
N THR A 238 -5.20 11.56 -4.74
CA THR A 238 -6.51 12.21 -4.89
C THR A 238 -6.62 13.63 -4.34
N TRP A 239 -5.65 14.12 -3.58
CA TRP A 239 -5.72 15.45 -2.96
C TRP A 239 -4.85 16.48 -3.67
N ASP A 240 -3.71 16.05 -4.19
CA ASP A 240 -2.79 16.91 -4.94
C ASP A 240 -2.70 16.47 -6.42
N THR A 241 -3.09 17.38 -7.31
CA THR A 241 -3.07 17.16 -8.76
C THR A 241 -1.81 17.72 -9.43
N SER A 242 -0.93 18.37 -8.67
CA SER A 242 0.23 19.09 -9.17
C SER A 242 1.53 18.38 -8.82
N ASN A 243 1.70 17.98 -7.55
CA ASN A 243 2.97 17.48 -7.05
C ASN A 243 3.11 15.96 -7.18
N LYS A 244 4.35 15.47 -7.06
CA LYS A 244 4.63 14.05 -6.92
C LYS A 244 4.66 13.72 -5.44
N HIS A 245 3.91 12.70 -5.06
CA HIS A 245 3.93 12.16 -3.72
C HIS A 245 4.62 10.81 -3.70
N TYR A 246 5.36 10.58 -2.63
CA TYR A 246 5.96 9.31 -2.30
C TYR A 246 5.67 8.98 -0.85
N LEU A 247 5.37 7.71 -0.65
CA LEU A 247 5.15 7.11 0.66
C LEU A 247 6.18 6.00 0.80
N THR A 248 6.57 5.74 2.02
CA THR A 248 7.47 4.64 2.28
C THR A 248 6.74 3.30 2.08
N PHE A 249 7.34 2.35 1.36
CA PHE A 249 6.72 1.03 1.20
C PHE A 249 6.56 0.32 2.55
N GLY A 250 5.35 -0.14 2.85
CA GLY A 250 5.02 -0.81 4.10
C GLY A 250 4.75 0.12 5.27
N SER A 251 4.73 1.45 5.08
CA SER A 251 4.29 2.39 6.14
C SER A 251 2.75 2.43 6.22
N TRP A 252 2.15 1.29 6.52
CA TRP A 252 0.71 1.10 6.76
C TRP A 252 0.51 -0.12 7.66
N THR A 253 -0.60 -0.17 8.39
CA THR A 253 -0.95 -1.34 9.19
C THR A 253 -1.30 -2.51 8.30
N GLY A 254 -2.12 -2.26 7.28
CA GLY A 254 -2.47 -3.19 6.21
C GLY A 254 -2.61 -2.45 4.88
N ALA A 255 -2.43 -3.17 3.78
CA ALA A 255 -2.77 -2.66 2.46
C ALA A 255 -3.32 -3.76 1.55
N MET A 256 -4.10 -3.33 0.58
CA MET A 256 -4.60 -4.16 -0.51
C MET A 256 -4.28 -3.46 -1.83
N ALA A 257 -3.70 -4.20 -2.76
CA ALA A 257 -3.53 -3.74 -4.13
C ALA A 257 -4.71 -4.24 -4.96
N THR A 258 -5.28 -3.38 -5.80
CA THR A 258 -6.17 -3.82 -6.87
C THR A 258 -5.40 -3.73 -8.18
N TRP A 259 -4.90 -4.87 -8.64
CA TRP A 259 -4.22 -5.00 -9.93
C TRP A 259 -5.25 -4.78 -11.04
N VAL A 260 -4.85 -4.12 -12.14
CA VAL A 260 -5.73 -3.87 -13.29
C VAL A 260 -4.97 -4.22 -14.57
N ARG A 261 -5.30 -5.38 -15.14
CA ARG A 261 -4.55 -5.99 -16.24
C ARG A 261 -5.49 -6.26 -17.41
N PRO A 262 -5.37 -5.55 -18.53
CA PRO A 262 -6.16 -5.84 -19.72
C PRO A 262 -5.50 -6.86 -20.65
#